data_AF-A0A969NK93-F1
#
_entry.id   AF-A0A969NK93-F1
#
_cell.length_a   1.000
_cell.length_b   1.000
_cell.length_c   1.000
_cell.angle_alpha   90.00
_cell.angle_beta   90.00
_cell.angle_gamma   90.00
#
_symmetry.space_group_name_H-M   'P 1'
#
loop_
_entity.id
_entity.type
_entity.pdbx_description
1 polymer ?
#
loop_
_entity_poly.entity_id
_entity_poly.type
_entity_poly.pdbx_seq_one_letter_code
_entity_poly.pdbx_strand_id
1 'polypeptide(L)'
;MRLTQKPCFNTKLAFPMLGRTRTQSSTLTKNIKLSRTSELVGLAFKLQPRENATVFPQYITGLHGWFLDQVRQLDPKLSQVLHDDQDEKAFTLSPLDGLADTAGHRLQLYAQQTYHWTVTAISKPLVDWIRDWLKVLPPDH
;
A
#
# COMPACT_ATOMS: atom_id res chain seq x y z
N MET A 1 35.68 -27.74 1.57
CA MET A 1 35.64 -27.40 0.14
C MET A 1 34.99 -26.04 -0.01
N ARG A 2 35.79 -24.98 -0.15
CA ARG A 2 35.35 -23.60 -0.42
C ARG A 2 35.70 -23.30 -1.87
N LEU A 3 34.72 -22.91 -2.68
CA LEU A 3 34.96 -22.35 -4.00
C LEU A 3 34.34 -20.96 -4.05
N THR A 4 35.22 -19.98 -3.96
CA THR A 4 34.99 -18.57 -4.27
C THR A 4 34.89 -18.41 -5.78
N GLN A 5 33.82 -17.77 -6.28
CA GLN A 5 33.72 -17.37 -7.68
C GLN A 5 33.59 -15.85 -7.75
N LYS A 6 34.59 -15.21 -8.38
CA LYS A 6 34.63 -13.79 -8.74
C LYS A 6 33.74 -13.55 -9.96
N PRO A 7 32.98 -12.45 -10.04
CA PRO A 7 32.39 -11.99 -11.29
C PRO A 7 33.37 -11.06 -12.03
N CYS A 8 33.73 -11.44 -13.25
CA CYS A 8 34.22 -10.54 -14.29
C CYS A 8 33.06 -10.32 -15.26
N PHE A 9 32.64 -9.08 -15.51
CA PHE A 9 32.48 -8.51 -16.85
C PHE A 9 32.29 -6.99 -16.73
N ASN A 10 33.06 -6.29 -17.55
CA ASN A 10 33.23 -4.84 -17.59
C ASN A 10 32.76 -4.38 -18.97
N THR A 11 31.77 -3.51 -19.04
CA THR A 11 31.50 -2.71 -20.24
C THR A 11 31.05 -1.31 -19.81
N LYS A 12 31.94 -0.34 -20.02
CA LYS A 12 31.63 1.08 -20.08
C LYS A 12 30.75 1.34 -21.31
N LEU A 13 29.60 1.95 -21.10
CA LEU A 13 28.95 2.81 -22.08
C LEU A 13 28.59 4.11 -21.35
N ALA A 14 29.26 5.18 -21.76
CA ALA A 14 28.95 6.55 -21.36
C ALA A 14 27.99 7.12 -22.40
N PHE A 15 26.87 7.69 -21.95
CA PHE A 15 26.04 8.62 -22.72
C PHE A 15 25.62 9.78 -21.82
N PRO A 16 25.43 10.99 -22.39
CA PRO A 16 25.58 12.26 -21.69
C PRO A 16 24.36 12.63 -20.83
N MET A 17 24.66 13.41 -19.79
CA MET A 17 23.72 14.17 -18.97
C MET A 17 22.80 15.05 -19.83
N LEU A 18 21.51 14.76 -19.85
CA LEU A 18 20.47 15.79 -19.87
C LEU A 18 19.62 15.65 -18.60
N GLY A 19 19.47 16.77 -17.91
CA GLY A 19 18.97 16.85 -16.55
C GLY A 19 17.60 16.22 -16.36
N ARG A 20 17.51 15.30 -15.41
CA ARG A 20 16.35 15.22 -14.53
C ARG A 20 16.84 15.57 -13.14
N THR A 21 16.52 16.77 -12.70
CA THR A 21 16.41 17.06 -11.28
C THR A 21 15.41 16.06 -10.71
N ARG A 22 15.93 14.97 -10.15
CA ARG A 22 15.17 14.09 -9.29
C ARG A 22 14.80 14.94 -8.08
N THR A 23 13.61 15.53 -8.11
CA THR A 23 12.98 16.05 -6.91
C THR A 23 12.89 14.88 -5.95
N GLN A 24 13.77 14.89 -4.96
CA GLN A 24 13.71 14.01 -3.81
C GLN A 24 12.32 14.21 -3.23
N SER A 25 11.45 13.20 -3.32
CA SER A 25 10.22 13.18 -2.52
C SER A 25 10.64 12.84 -1.10
N SER A 26 11.26 13.82 -0.44
CA SER A 26 11.62 13.73 0.97
C SER A 26 10.37 14.04 1.79
N THR A 27 9.97 13.09 2.64
CA THR A 27 9.11 13.30 3.82
C THR A 27 7.73 13.91 3.58
N LEU A 28 6.76 13.04 3.30
CA LEU A 28 5.34 13.29 3.59
C LEU A 28 4.96 12.89 5.02
N THR A 29 5.88 12.97 5.98
CA THR A 29 5.55 12.91 7.42
C THR A 29 5.43 14.32 8.01
N LYS A 30 4.71 15.20 7.31
CA LYS A 30 4.38 16.54 7.83
C LYS A 30 2.90 16.57 8.23
N ASN A 31 2.64 16.15 9.47
CA ASN A 31 1.45 16.44 10.27
C ASN A 31 0.10 16.29 9.52
N ILE A 32 -0.31 15.06 9.22
CA ILE A 32 -1.71 14.81 8.85
C ILE A 32 -2.58 15.02 10.10
N LYS A 33 -3.23 16.18 10.22
CA LYS A 33 -4.16 16.49 11.31
C LYS A 33 -5.60 16.25 10.83
N LEU A 34 -6.16 15.11 11.18
CA LEU A 34 -7.58 14.82 10.97
C LEU A 34 -8.44 15.56 12.02
N SER A 35 -9.55 16.16 11.58
CA SER A 35 -10.51 16.77 12.50
C SER A 35 -11.08 15.72 13.47
N ARG A 36 -11.41 16.16 14.69
CA ARG A 36 -12.09 15.32 15.69
C ARG A 36 -13.55 15.04 15.33
N THR A 37 -14.13 15.87 14.47
CA THR A 37 -15.51 15.78 13.99
C THR A 37 -15.63 15.05 12.66
N SER A 38 -14.53 14.60 12.06
CA SER A 38 -14.59 13.81 10.82
C SER A 38 -15.25 12.47 11.09
N GLU A 39 -16.25 12.14 10.27
CA GLU A 39 -16.93 10.84 10.24
C GLU A 39 -16.57 10.04 8.97
N LEU A 40 -15.94 10.72 8.00
CA LEU A 40 -15.51 10.15 6.72
C LEU A 40 -14.03 10.50 6.47
N VAL A 41 -13.21 9.50 6.16
CA VAL A 41 -11.80 9.69 5.79
C VAL A 41 -11.39 8.75 4.67
N GLY A 42 -10.74 9.28 3.63
CA GLY A 42 -10.07 8.49 2.60
C GLY A 42 -8.57 8.43 2.81
N LEU A 43 -7.99 7.23 2.78
CA LEU A 43 -6.55 6.96 2.78
C LEU A 43 -6.13 6.52 1.38
N ALA A 44 -5.26 7.30 0.74
CA ALA A 44 -4.72 6.98 -0.58
C ALA A 44 -3.30 6.42 -0.46
N PHE A 45 -3.11 5.18 -0.90
CA PHE A 45 -1.85 4.47 -0.90
C PHE A 45 -1.22 4.49 -2.30
N LYS A 46 0.09 4.66 -2.33
CA LYS A 46 0.93 4.44 -3.52
C LYS A 46 1.74 3.18 -3.28
N LEU A 47 1.46 2.13 -4.04
CA LEU A 47 2.06 0.82 -3.88
C LEU A 47 2.99 0.54 -5.05
N GLN A 48 4.22 0.11 -4.77
CA GLN A 48 5.17 -0.30 -5.81
C GLN A 48 5.65 -1.73 -5.50
N PRO A 49 5.35 -2.71 -6.37
CA PRO A 49 5.88 -4.06 -6.23
C PRO A 49 7.40 -4.04 -6.29
N ARG A 50 8.03 -4.86 -5.44
CA ARG A 50 9.49 -5.04 -5.46
C ARG A 50 9.96 -5.86 -6.66
N GLU A 51 9.13 -6.80 -7.07
CA GLU A 51 9.34 -7.71 -8.18
C GLU A 51 8.04 -7.88 -8.97
N ASN A 52 8.17 -8.42 -10.18
CA ASN A 52 7.00 -8.77 -10.97
C ASN A 52 6.23 -9.88 -10.26
N ALA A 53 4.91 -9.74 -10.14
CA ALA A 53 4.07 -10.72 -9.46
C ALA A 53 2.76 -10.92 -10.21
N THR A 54 2.28 -12.16 -10.23
CA THR A 54 0.93 -12.47 -10.69
C THR A 54 0.01 -12.53 -9.50
N VAL A 55 -1.08 -11.76 -9.52
CA VAL A 55 -2.12 -11.81 -8.50
C VAL A 55 -3.40 -12.41 -9.05
N PHE A 56 -4.12 -13.14 -8.20
CA PHE A 56 -5.42 -13.70 -8.54
C PHE A 56 -6.48 -12.60 -8.60
N PRO A 57 -7.57 -12.78 -9.37
CA PRO A 57 -8.68 -11.82 -9.45
C PRO A 57 -9.24 -11.41 -8.07
N GLN A 58 -9.24 -12.33 -7.11
CA GLN A 58 -9.69 -12.11 -5.73
C GLN A 58 -8.66 -11.41 -4.81
N TYR A 59 -7.65 -10.72 -5.36
CA TYR A 59 -6.62 -10.02 -4.55
C TYR A 59 -7.21 -9.00 -3.57
N ILE A 60 -8.41 -8.48 -3.84
CA ILE A 60 -9.12 -7.53 -2.96
C ILE A 60 -9.35 -8.15 -1.57
N THR A 61 -9.58 -9.47 -1.47
CA THR A 61 -9.68 -10.16 -0.18
C THR A 61 -8.36 -10.10 0.60
N GLY A 62 -7.22 -10.16 -0.09
CA GLY A 62 -5.91 -9.98 0.52
C GLY A 62 -5.70 -8.55 1.04
N LEU A 63 -6.10 -7.54 0.28
CA LEU A 63 -6.05 -6.13 0.72
C LEU A 63 -6.98 -5.85 1.91
N HIS A 64 -8.16 -6.47 1.91
CA HIS A 64 -9.09 -6.42 3.05
C HIS A 64 -8.49 -7.04 4.30
N GLY A 65 -7.94 -8.25 4.20
CA GLY A 65 -7.28 -8.93 5.32
C GLY A 65 -6.07 -8.14 5.83
N TRP A 66 -5.27 -7.57 4.94
CA TRP A 66 -4.15 -6.71 5.33
C TRP A 66 -4.61 -5.47 6.10
N PHE A 67 -5.67 -4.78 5.65
CA PHE A 67 -6.19 -3.61 6.34
C PHE A 67 -6.71 -3.95 7.73
N LEU A 68 -7.50 -5.03 7.87
CA LEU A 68 -7.99 -5.49 9.16
C LEU A 68 -6.86 -5.92 10.10
N ASP A 69 -5.77 -6.47 9.56
CA ASP A 69 -4.57 -6.76 10.35
C ASP A 69 -3.94 -5.46 10.88
N GLN A 70 -3.85 -4.39 10.07
CA GLN A 70 -3.38 -3.10 10.57
C GLN A 70 -4.25 -2.59 11.72
N VAL A 71 -5.58 -2.69 11.58
CA VAL A 71 -6.52 -2.34 12.66
C VAL A 71 -6.24 -3.15 13.92
N ARG A 72 -6.09 -4.47 13.76
CA ARG A 72 -5.85 -5.43 14.85
C ARG A 72 -4.59 -5.12 15.65
N GLN A 73 -3.54 -4.63 15.02
CA GLN A 73 -2.27 -4.33 15.70
C GLN A 73 -2.39 -3.21 16.74
N LEU A 74 -3.33 -2.28 16.57
CA LEU A 74 -3.57 -1.18 17.52
C LEU A 74 -4.83 -1.37 18.36
N ASP A 75 -5.89 -1.92 17.77
CA ASP A 75 -7.17 -2.18 18.44
C ASP A 75 -7.75 -3.53 17.98
N PRO A 76 -7.40 -4.63 18.68
CA PRO A 76 -7.91 -5.96 18.36
C PRO A 76 -9.43 -6.06 18.46
N LYS A 77 -10.05 -5.30 19.36
CA LYS A 77 -11.50 -5.33 19.58
C LYS A 77 -12.23 -4.67 18.41
N LEU A 78 -11.74 -3.51 17.95
CA LEU A 78 -12.28 -2.86 16.77
C LEU A 78 -12.15 -3.74 15.53
N SER A 79 -11.00 -4.40 15.34
CA SER A 79 -10.79 -5.32 14.21
C SER A 79 -11.82 -6.46 14.21
N GLN A 80 -12.14 -7.03 15.39
CA GLN A 80 -13.18 -8.05 15.52
C GLN A 80 -14.56 -7.52 15.13
N VAL A 81 -14.95 -6.34 15.62
CA VAL A 81 -16.22 -5.70 15.24
C VAL A 81 -16.28 -5.49 13.72
N LEU A 82 -15.22 -4.98 13.11
CA LEU A 82 -15.16 -4.74 11.66
C LEU A 82 -15.18 -6.03 10.81
N HIS A 83 -14.75 -7.15 11.39
CA HIS A 83 -14.77 -8.45 10.74
C HIS A 83 -16.15 -9.12 10.85
N ASP A 84 -16.81 -8.96 12.01
CA ASP A 84 -18.04 -9.65 12.35
C ASP A 84 -19.30 -8.88 11.88
N ASP A 85 -19.29 -7.54 11.92
CA ASP A 85 -20.42 -6.70 11.50
C ASP A 85 -20.45 -6.52 9.97
N GLN A 86 -21.35 -7.26 9.31
CA GLN A 86 -21.63 -7.13 7.87
C GLN A 86 -22.75 -6.13 7.54
N ASP A 87 -23.56 -5.74 8.54
CA ASP A 87 -24.80 -4.99 8.33
C ASP A 87 -24.57 -3.50 8.02
N GLU A 88 -23.54 -2.88 8.60
CA GLU A 88 -23.13 -1.52 8.24
C GLU A 88 -21.63 -1.52 7.94
N LYS A 89 -21.27 -1.50 6.64
CA LYS A 89 -19.88 -1.53 6.22
C LYS A 89 -19.15 -0.29 6.73
N ALA A 90 -18.30 -0.45 7.73
CA ALA A 90 -17.55 0.66 8.32
C ALA A 90 -16.49 1.27 7.37
N PHE A 91 -16.18 0.60 6.26
CA PHE A 91 -15.26 1.07 5.23
C PHE A 91 -15.49 0.47 3.84
N THR A 92 -14.91 1.09 2.82
CA THR A 92 -14.83 0.58 1.45
C THR A 92 -13.39 0.56 0.94
N LEU A 93 -13.12 -0.33 -0.01
CA LEU A 93 -11.82 -0.50 -0.67
C LEU A 93 -11.98 -0.30 -2.17
N SER A 94 -11.10 0.49 -2.78
CA SER A 94 -10.99 0.51 -4.24
C SER A 94 -10.26 -0.75 -4.74
N PRO A 95 -10.46 -1.15 -6.00
CA PRO A 95 -9.49 -1.96 -6.72
C PRO A 95 -8.13 -1.24 -6.81
N LEU A 96 -7.07 -1.99 -7.13
CA LEU A 96 -5.79 -1.40 -7.52
C LEU A 96 -5.93 -0.74 -8.89
N ASP A 97 -5.66 0.56 -8.95
CA ASP A 97 -5.57 1.28 -10.21
C ASP A 97 -4.21 1.02 -10.88
N GLY A 98 -4.24 0.83 -12.21
CA GLY A 98 -3.07 0.50 -13.03
C GLY A 98 -2.85 -1.00 -13.27
N LEU A 99 -3.76 -1.88 -12.83
CA LEU A 99 -3.70 -3.31 -13.15
C LEU A 99 -3.92 -3.55 -14.64
N ALA A 100 -3.00 -4.29 -15.26
CA ALA A 100 -3.18 -4.81 -16.61
C ALA A 100 -3.82 -6.20 -16.51
N ASP A 101 -4.99 -6.37 -17.15
CA ASP A 101 -5.55 -7.70 -17.36
C ASP A 101 -4.70 -8.43 -18.41
N THR A 102 -4.24 -9.63 -18.06
CA THR A 102 -3.54 -10.49 -19.03
C THR A 102 -4.43 -11.65 -19.40
N ALA A 103 -4.43 -12.00 -20.70
CA ALA A 103 -5.25 -13.07 -21.26
C ALA A 103 -5.13 -14.34 -20.40
N GLY A 104 -6.21 -14.69 -19.70
CA GLY A 104 -6.24 -15.81 -18.75
C GLY A 104 -6.65 -15.47 -17.31
N HIS A 105 -7.30 -14.32 -17.06
CA HIS A 105 -7.80 -13.92 -15.73
C HIS A 105 -6.71 -13.83 -14.66
N ARG A 106 -5.48 -13.52 -15.08
CA ARG A 106 -4.35 -13.33 -14.18
C ARG A 106 -3.94 -11.87 -14.28
N LEU A 107 -3.95 -11.19 -13.15
CA LEU A 107 -3.58 -9.79 -13.08
C LEU A 107 -2.08 -9.72 -12.86
N GLN A 108 -1.39 -8.90 -13.65
CA GLN A 108 0.06 -8.73 -13.52
C GLN A 108 0.40 -7.44 -12.80
N LEU A 109 1.24 -7.57 -11.79
CA LEU A 109 1.94 -6.49 -11.12
C LEU A 109 3.36 -6.42 -11.66
N TYR A 110 3.77 -5.25 -12.13
CA TYR A 110 5.13 -5.02 -12.62
C TYR A 110 5.95 -4.30 -11.55
N ALA A 111 7.19 -4.75 -11.37
CA ALA A 111 8.17 -4.04 -10.57
C ALA A 111 8.33 -2.62 -11.10
N GLN A 112 8.53 -1.66 -10.20
CA GLN A 112 8.70 -0.23 -10.52
C GLN A 112 7.45 0.48 -11.08
N GLN A 113 6.35 -0.25 -11.30
CA GLN A 113 5.05 0.38 -11.57
C GLN A 113 4.39 0.78 -10.25
N THR A 114 3.89 2.02 -10.19
CA THR A 114 3.10 2.50 -9.05
C THR A 114 1.63 2.21 -9.29
N TYR A 115 1.00 1.57 -8.32
CA TYR A 115 -0.43 1.31 -8.24
C TYR A 115 -1.04 2.21 -7.18
N HIS A 116 -2.29 2.62 -7.41
CA HIS A 116 -3.04 3.41 -6.42
C HIS A 116 -4.13 2.57 -5.79
N TRP A 117 -4.28 2.71 -4.49
CA TRP A 117 -5.31 2.02 -3.72
C TRP A 117 -5.89 2.96 -2.69
N THR A 118 -7.21 2.94 -2.53
CA THR A 118 -7.91 3.81 -1.60
C THR A 118 -8.71 2.98 -0.59
N VAL A 119 -8.57 3.34 0.68
CA VAL A 119 -9.43 2.87 1.78
C VAL A 119 -10.28 4.06 2.22
N THR A 120 -11.60 3.91 2.24
CA THR A 120 -12.50 4.95 2.74
C THR A 120 -13.17 4.47 4.01
N ALA A 121 -12.84 5.06 5.15
CA ALA A 121 -13.54 4.84 6.41
C ALA A 121 -14.78 5.74 6.49
N ILE A 122 -15.90 5.14 6.90
CA ILE A 122 -17.20 5.82 6.98
C ILE A 122 -17.83 5.73 8.38
N SER A 123 -17.11 5.19 9.36
CA SER A 123 -17.56 5.12 10.76
C SER A 123 -16.65 5.92 11.68
N LYS A 124 -17.24 6.54 12.71
CA LYS A 124 -16.51 7.34 13.70
C LYS A 124 -15.43 6.53 14.44
N PRO A 125 -15.66 5.29 14.91
CA PRO A 125 -14.63 4.49 15.57
C PRO A 125 -13.43 4.23 14.67
N LEU A 126 -13.67 3.91 13.39
CA LEU A 126 -12.59 3.65 12.44
C LEU A 126 -11.83 4.93 12.06
N VAL A 127 -12.52 6.06 11.93
CA VAL A 127 -11.86 7.35 11.68
C VAL A 127 -10.98 7.77 12.86
N ASP A 128 -11.43 7.56 14.09
CA ASP A 128 -10.62 7.80 15.28
C ASP A 128 -9.40 6.88 15.33
N TRP A 129 -9.60 5.60 15.00
CA TRP A 129 -8.49 4.65 14.85
C TRP A 129 -7.48 5.09 13.79
N ILE A 130 -7.92 5.53 12.60
CA ILE A 130 -7.03 6.05 11.54
C ILE A 130 -6.23 7.24 12.06
N ARG A 131 -6.87 8.15 12.81
CA ARG A 131 -6.18 9.32 13.38
C ARG A 131 -5.02 8.91 14.30
N ASP A 132 -5.19 7.83 15.05
CA ASP A 132 -4.14 7.32 15.93
C ASP A 132 -3.11 6.50 15.17
N TRP A 133 -3.53 5.68 14.20
CA TRP A 133 -2.64 4.90 13.34
C TRP A 133 -1.68 5.77 12.52
N LEU A 134 -2.14 6.94 12.02
CA LEU A 134 -1.29 7.90 11.32
C LEU A 134 -0.16 8.49 12.18
N LYS A 135 -0.23 8.38 13.51
CA LYS A 135 0.86 8.79 14.42
C LYS A 135 1.95 7.71 14.52
N VAL A 136 1.62 6.47 14.17
CA VAL A 136 2.46 5.29 14.36
C VAL A 136 2.54 4.50 13.05
N LEU A 137 2.82 5.20 11.95
CA LEU A 137 2.90 4.57 10.63
C LEU A 137 3.95 3.46 10.62
N PRO A 138 3.65 2.30 10.02
CA PRO A 138 4.65 1.25 9.82
C PRO A 138 5.87 1.81 9.07
N PRO A 139 7.09 1.35 9.40
CA PRO A 139 8.30 1.79 8.70
C PRO A 139 8.26 1.42 7.21
N ASP A 140 8.86 2.26 6.37
CA ASP A 140 9.06 1.97 4.95
C ASP A 140 9.95 0.71 4.83
N HIS A 141 9.37 -0.39 4.35
CA HIS A 141 10.10 -1.65 4.15
C HIS A 141 10.82 -1.69 2.80
#